data_AF-A0A946JP49-F1
#
_entry.id   AF-A0A946JP49-F1
#
_cell.length_a   1.000
_cell.length_b   1.000
_cell.length_c   1.000
_cell.angle_alpha   90.00
_cell.angle_beta   90.00
_cell.angle_gamma   90.00
#
_symmetry.space_group_name_H-M   'P 1'
#
loop_
_entity.id
_entity.type
_entity.pdbx_description
1 polymer ?
#
loop_
_entity_poly.entity_id
_entity_poly.type
_entity_poly.pdbx_seq_one_letter_code
_entity_poly.pdbx_strand_id
1 'polypeptide(L)'
;FVIKVKDLAASINFQDVKKWYLPFAMIAIPTILTQLASPTGNMFATSVISEFGESAMAGWAVLGRVTVVAFGGVFALSGAIGGIIGQNFGANKFDRVRNSYRDALLFSTFYVFLIWGMLVILTPFILGVFNLSDGAADVVKAFNYIAAGSYIFAGALYVSNASFNNLGKPLYSTLFNWVKDGVVMLPFCIFGAAFYGSAGVVYGQGLAYIFAGIISVVFGWWFISRVEKLHKKVI
;
A
#
# COMPACT_ATOMS: atom_id res chain seq x y z
N PHE A 1 1.20 12.82 38.20
CA PHE A 1 0.57 14.08 37.77
C PHE A 1 -0.44 13.86 36.64
N VAL A 2 -0.04 13.29 35.49
CA VAL A 2 -0.94 13.11 34.33
C VAL A 2 -2.16 12.21 34.61
N ILE A 3 -1.99 11.10 35.34
CA ILE A 3 -3.09 10.16 35.65
C ILE A 3 -4.16 10.78 36.55
N LYS A 4 -3.78 11.57 37.57
CA LYS A 4 -4.70 12.21 38.52
C LYS A 4 -5.31 13.52 38.02
N VAL A 5 -4.63 14.25 37.13
CA VAL A 5 -5.06 15.58 36.65
C VAL A 5 -5.83 15.48 35.35
N LYS A 6 -5.52 14.49 34.49
CA LYS A 6 -6.23 14.25 33.22
C LYS A 6 -7.11 13.01 33.22
N ASP A 7 -7.26 12.38 34.39
CA ASP A 7 -8.15 11.24 34.62
C ASP A 7 -8.02 10.12 33.57
N LEU A 8 -6.78 9.80 33.20
CA LEU A 8 -6.48 8.80 32.16
C LEU A 8 -6.84 7.36 32.57
N ALA A 9 -7.25 7.16 33.83
CA ALA A 9 -7.73 5.88 34.38
C ALA A 9 -9.24 5.91 34.68
N ALA A 10 -9.97 6.94 34.22
CA ALA A 10 -11.41 7.04 34.40
C ALA A 10 -12.14 5.82 33.79
N SER A 11 -13.14 5.32 34.49
CA SER A 11 -14.04 4.30 33.94
C SER A 11 -14.81 4.89 32.75
N ILE A 12 -14.79 4.20 31.60
CA ILE A 12 -15.50 4.61 30.39
C ILE A 12 -16.99 4.82 30.73
N ASN A 13 -17.47 6.07 30.68
CA ASN A 13 -18.87 6.41 30.92
C ASN A 13 -19.62 6.60 29.59
N PHE A 14 -20.92 6.30 29.56
CA PHE A 14 -21.77 6.49 28.38
C PHE A 14 -21.79 7.94 27.89
N GLN A 15 -21.64 8.90 28.80
CA GLN A 15 -21.53 10.32 28.46
C GLN A 15 -20.27 10.63 27.65
N ASP A 16 -19.15 9.95 27.93
CA ASP A 16 -17.91 10.09 27.15
C ASP A 16 -18.07 9.49 25.76
N VAL A 17 -18.73 8.33 25.64
CA VAL A 17 -19.06 7.73 24.34
C VAL A 17 -19.92 8.69 23.52
N LYS A 18 -20.98 9.26 24.09
CA LYS A 18 -21.84 10.23 23.41
C LYS A 18 -21.10 11.52 23.04
N LYS A 19 -20.08 11.91 23.79
CA LYS A 19 -19.25 13.09 23.50
C LYS A 19 -18.25 12.84 22.36
N TRP A 20 -17.68 11.64 22.30
CA TRP A 20 -16.55 11.34 21.41
C TRP A 20 -16.90 10.48 20.19
N TYR A 21 -18.08 9.88 20.11
CA TYR A 21 -18.45 8.99 18.99
C TYR A 21 -18.32 9.69 17.63
N LEU A 22 -18.78 10.94 17.50
CA LEU A 22 -18.80 11.64 16.22
C LEU A 22 -17.39 12.06 15.78
N PRO A 23 -16.55 12.71 16.63
CA PRO A 23 -15.13 12.95 16.32
C PRO A 23 -14.38 11.66 15.99
N PHE A 24 -14.61 10.59 16.74
CA PHE A 24 -14.00 9.30 16.50
C PHE A 24 -14.43 8.72 15.14
N ALA A 25 -15.73 8.69 14.85
CA ALA A 25 -16.27 8.15 13.60
C ALA A 25 -15.77 8.89 12.37
N MET A 26 -15.60 10.21 12.43
CA MET A 26 -15.05 11.03 11.34
C MET A 26 -13.61 10.65 10.96
N ILE A 27 -12.85 10.04 11.87
CA ILE A 27 -11.47 9.56 11.63
C ILE A 27 -11.47 8.05 11.33
N ALA A 28 -12.23 7.29 12.13
CA ALA A 28 -12.26 5.84 12.06
C ALA A 28 -12.91 5.32 10.78
N ILE A 29 -14.05 5.87 10.34
CA ILE A 29 -14.76 5.38 9.15
C ILE A 29 -13.90 5.49 7.89
N PRO A 30 -13.29 6.66 7.55
CA PRO A 30 -12.40 6.75 6.39
C PRO A 30 -11.20 5.81 6.48
N THR A 31 -10.66 5.62 7.68
CA THR A 31 -9.53 4.71 7.91
C THR A 31 -9.94 3.26 7.66
N ILE A 32 -11.09 2.83 8.20
CA ILE A 32 -11.65 1.49 7.96
C ILE A 32 -11.89 1.29 6.46
N LEU A 33 -12.52 2.24 5.78
CA LEU A 33 -12.75 2.18 4.33
C LEU A 33 -11.44 2.06 3.55
N THR A 34 -10.39 2.75 3.97
CA THR A 34 -9.06 2.64 3.35
C THR A 34 -8.48 1.25 3.56
N GLN A 35 -8.57 0.70 4.78
CA GLN A 35 -8.05 -0.62 5.12
C GLN A 35 -8.84 -1.76 4.46
N LEU A 36 -10.11 -1.56 4.12
CA LEU A 36 -10.95 -2.53 3.41
C LEU A 36 -10.61 -2.64 1.92
N ALA A 37 -9.97 -1.64 1.31
CA ALA A 37 -9.64 -1.67 -0.11
C ALA A 37 -8.70 -2.85 -0.43
N SER A 38 -7.60 -2.99 0.31
CA SER A 38 -6.59 -4.04 0.06
C SER A 38 -7.13 -5.48 0.12
N PRO A 39 -7.88 -5.93 1.15
CA PRO A 39 -8.45 -7.26 1.15
C PRO A 39 -9.52 -7.45 0.07
N THR A 40 -10.24 -6.39 -0.31
CA THR A 40 -11.19 -6.45 -1.45
C THR A 40 -10.46 -6.71 -2.76
N GLY A 41 -9.37 -5.98 -3.03
CA GLY A 41 -8.55 -6.21 -4.23
C GLY A 41 -7.91 -7.61 -4.24
N ASN A 42 -7.45 -8.09 -3.09
CA ASN A 42 -6.94 -9.45 -2.96
C ASN A 42 -8.04 -10.50 -3.21
N MET A 43 -9.25 -10.28 -2.70
CA MET A 43 -10.40 -11.14 -2.98
C MET A 43 -10.69 -11.22 -4.49
N PHE A 44 -10.65 -10.10 -5.20
CA PHE A 44 -10.83 -10.09 -6.66
C PHE A 44 -9.72 -10.82 -7.42
N ALA A 45 -8.45 -10.59 -7.07
CA ALA A 45 -7.35 -11.32 -7.71
C ALA A 45 -7.43 -12.83 -7.39
N THR A 46 -7.82 -13.17 -6.16
CA THR A 46 -7.99 -14.54 -5.70
C THR A 46 -9.15 -15.24 -6.41
N SER A 47 -10.26 -14.55 -6.68
CA SER A 47 -11.37 -15.15 -7.43
C SER A 47 -10.92 -15.54 -8.84
N VAL A 48 -10.13 -14.68 -9.51
CA VAL A 48 -9.64 -14.96 -10.86
C VAL A 48 -8.59 -16.08 -10.87
N ILE A 49 -7.60 -16.06 -9.96
CA ILE A 49 -6.55 -17.10 -9.94
C ILE A 49 -7.10 -18.48 -9.57
N SER A 50 -8.22 -18.53 -8.82
CA SER A 50 -8.87 -19.79 -8.44
C SER A 50 -9.43 -20.59 -9.62
N GLU A 51 -9.74 -19.94 -10.74
CA GLU A 51 -10.21 -20.60 -11.96
C GLU A 51 -9.12 -21.43 -12.65
N PHE A 52 -7.84 -21.19 -12.32
CA PHE A 52 -6.69 -21.93 -12.86
C PHE A 52 -6.29 -23.17 -12.02
N GLY A 53 -7.13 -23.55 -11.06
CA GLY A 53 -7.00 -24.78 -10.28
C GLY A 53 -6.08 -24.70 -9.06
N GLU A 54 -6.01 -25.82 -8.33
CA GLU A 54 -5.33 -25.91 -7.03
C GLU A 54 -3.83 -25.59 -7.11
N SER A 55 -3.17 -25.97 -8.21
CA SER A 55 -1.75 -25.69 -8.43
C SER A 55 -1.47 -24.18 -8.49
N ALA A 56 -2.26 -23.42 -9.27
CA ALA A 56 -2.10 -21.95 -9.35
C ALA A 56 -2.40 -21.28 -7.99
N MET A 57 -3.43 -21.75 -7.29
CA MET A 57 -3.76 -21.27 -5.94
C MET A 57 -2.65 -21.54 -4.92
N ALA A 58 -1.97 -22.68 -5.01
CA ALA A 58 -0.81 -22.98 -4.17
C ALA A 58 0.35 -22.01 -4.43
N GLY A 59 0.63 -21.71 -5.70
CA GLY A 59 1.60 -20.67 -6.09
C GLY A 59 1.22 -19.29 -5.56
N TRP A 60 -0.06 -18.92 -5.64
CA TRP A 60 -0.59 -17.67 -5.11
C TRP A 60 -0.41 -17.56 -3.58
N ALA A 61 -0.66 -18.65 -2.84
CA ALA A 61 -0.46 -18.68 -1.39
C ALA A 61 1.03 -18.52 -1.00
N VAL A 62 1.95 -19.11 -1.78
CA VAL A 62 3.40 -18.94 -1.59
C VAL A 62 3.80 -17.50 -1.85
N LEU A 63 3.29 -16.89 -2.94
CA LEU A 63 3.54 -15.49 -3.25
C LEU A 63 3.10 -14.55 -2.13
N GLY A 64 1.95 -14.78 -1.50
CA GLY A 64 1.49 -13.98 -0.37
C GLY A 64 2.53 -13.91 0.76
N ARG A 65 3.19 -15.03 1.07
CA ARG A 65 4.23 -15.13 2.11
C ARG A 65 5.54 -14.47 1.67
N VAL A 66 6.00 -14.80 0.46
CA VAL A 66 7.23 -14.24 -0.12
C VAL A 66 7.13 -12.71 -0.20
N THR A 67 5.99 -12.18 -0.62
CA THR A 67 5.74 -10.75 -0.77
C THR A 67 5.87 -10.00 0.54
N VAL A 68 5.30 -10.51 1.64
CA VAL A 68 5.36 -9.84 2.96
C VAL A 68 6.80 -9.78 3.47
N VAL A 69 7.56 -10.86 3.29
CA VAL A 69 8.98 -10.90 3.69
C VAL A 69 9.83 -9.98 2.81
N ALA A 70 9.66 -10.07 1.48
CA ALA A 70 10.43 -9.31 0.52
C ALA A 70 10.18 -7.79 0.64
N PHE A 71 8.91 -7.40 0.73
CA PHE A 71 8.49 -6.00 0.68
C PHE A 71 8.07 -5.42 2.03
N GLY A 72 8.40 -6.10 3.14
CA GLY A 72 8.19 -5.61 4.50
C GLY A 72 8.74 -4.19 4.73
N GLY A 73 9.91 -3.88 4.16
CA GLY A 73 10.50 -2.53 4.23
C GLY A 73 9.65 -1.45 3.57
N VAL A 74 8.98 -1.77 2.45
CA VAL A 74 8.05 -0.84 1.78
C VAL A 74 6.83 -0.55 2.66
N PHE A 75 6.28 -1.59 3.31
CA PHE A 75 5.16 -1.42 4.23
C PHE A 75 5.55 -0.61 5.47
N ALA A 76 6.74 -0.87 6.02
CA ALA A 76 7.27 -0.15 7.18
C ALA A 76 7.59 1.33 6.89
N LEU A 77 8.08 1.63 5.68
CA LEU A 77 8.42 2.99 5.26
C LEU A 77 7.24 3.95 5.36
N SER A 78 6.04 3.49 4.99
CA SER A 78 4.80 4.27 5.08
C SER A 78 4.53 4.79 6.50
N GLY A 79 4.72 3.93 7.50
CA GLY A 79 4.57 4.29 8.91
C GLY A 79 5.66 5.26 9.39
N ALA A 80 6.91 5.02 9.01
CA ALA A 80 8.04 5.85 9.41
C ALA A 80 7.97 7.28 8.82
N ILE A 81 7.71 7.39 7.51
CA ILE A 81 7.74 8.69 6.83
C ILE A 81 6.56 9.58 7.21
N GLY A 82 5.41 8.98 7.56
CA GLY A 82 4.24 9.71 8.01
C GLY A 82 4.54 10.63 9.20
N GLY A 83 5.18 10.10 10.24
CA GLY A 83 5.57 10.87 11.41
C GLY A 83 6.56 12.00 11.10
N ILE A 84 7.55 11.74 10.26
CA ILE A 84 8.56 12.73 9.83
C ILE A 84 7.88 13.88 9.07
N ILE A 85 6.98 13.57 8.14
CA ILE A 85 6.22 14.57 7.37
C ILE A 85 5.32 15.38 8.29
N GLY A 86 4.55 14.73 9.17
CA GLY A 86 3.67 15.41 10.13
C GLY A 86 4.42 16.36 11.06
N GLN A 87 5.56 15.94 11.61
CA GLN A 87 6.39 16.78 12.47
C GLN A 87 6.98 17.99 11.71
N ASN A 88 7.50 17.79 10.50
CA ASN A 88 8.02 18.89 9.69
C ASN A 88 6.92 19.88 9.30
N PHE A 89 5.72 19.38 8.99
CA PHE A 89 4.56 20.21 8.67
C PHE A 89 4.12 21.04 9.88
N GLY A 90 3.98 20.42 11.06
CA GLY A 90 3.64 21.14 12.30
C GLY A 90 4.68 22.18 12.72
N ALA A 91 5.94 22.01 12.31
CA ALA A 91 7.02 22.97 12.53
C ALA A 91 7.13 24.05 11.41
N ASN A 92 6.18 24.12 10.47
CA ASN A 92 6.20 25.00 9.29
C ASN A 92 7.45 24.84 8.39
N LYS A 93 8.11 23.68 8.43
CA LYS A 93 9.31 23.39 7.62
C LYS A 93 8.90 22.73 6.29
N PHE A 94 8.21 23.47 5.44
CA PHE A 94 7.62 22.93 4.20
C PHE A 94 8.65 22.37 3.20
N ASP A 95 9.86 22.94 3.14
CA ASP A 95 10.93 22.37 2.31
C ASP A 95 11.37 20.99 2.82
N ARG A 96 11.37 20.78 4.13
CA ARG A 96 11.65 19.47 4.73
C ARG A 96 10.52 18.48 4.48
N VAL A 97 9.28 18.94 4.37
CA VAL A 97 8.15 18.08 3.95
C VAL A 97 8.37 17.58 2.51
N ARG A 98 8.74 18.48 1.58
CA ARG A 98 9.04 18.12 0.19
C ARG A 98 10.23 17.17 0.08
N ASN A 99 11.31 17.45 0.80
CA ASN A 99 12.50 16.59 0.81
C ASN A 99 12.19 15.21 1.41
N SER A 100 11.46 15.15 2.53
CA SER A 100 11.07 13.87 3.14
C SER A 100 10.26 13.01 2.18
N TYR A 101 9.30 13.61 1.46
CA TYR A 101 8.51 12.91 0.46
C TYR A 101 9.40 12.36 -0.69
N ARG A 102 10.26 13.20 -1.26
CA ARG A 102 11.20 12.81 -2.31
C ARG A 102 12.14 11.69 -1.86
N ASP A 103 12.77 11.85 -0.69
CA ASP A 103 13.78 10.93 -0.19
C ASP A 103 13.15 9.57 0.12
N ALA A 104 11.90 9.54 0.61
CA ALA A 104 11.16 8.29 0.77
C ALA A 104 10.85 7.60 -0.55
N LEU A 105 10.48 8.33 -1.61
CA LEU A 105 10.29 7.75 -2.95
C LEU A 105 11.59 7.16 -3.50
N LEU A 106 12.71 7.88 -3.36
CA LEU A 106 14.03 7.41 -3.78
C LEU A 106 14.47 6.16 -3.01
N PHE A 107 14.35 6.19 -1.68
CA PHE A 107 14.67 5.06 -0.82
C PHE A 107 13.80 3.84 -1.17
N SER A 108 12.48 4.02 -1.30
CA SER A 108 11.57 2.94 -1.66
C SER A 108 11.92 2.33 -3.01
N THR A 109 12.27 3.15 -3.99
CA THR A 109 12.65 2.68 -5.34
C THR A 109 13.92 1.85 -5.28
N PHE A 110 14.97 2.35 -4.61
CA PHE A 110 16.22 1.63 -4.44
C PHE A 110 16.03 0.30 -3.70
N TYR A 111 15.26 0.32 -2.60
CA TYR A 111 14.91 -0.86 -1.85
C TYR A 111 14.23 -1.90 -2.74
N VAL A 112 13.23 -1.50 -3.53
CA VAL A 112 12.51 -2.44 -4.41
C VAL A 112 13.43 -3.01 -5.48
N PHE A 113 14.31 -2.23 -6.10
CA PHE A 113 15.27 -2.76 -7.07
C PHE A 113 16.20 -3.80 -6.46
N LEU A 114 16.70 -3.54 -5.24
CA LEU A 114 17.57 -4.47 -4.54
C LEU A 114 16.83 -5.78 -4.21
N ILE A 115 15.62 -5.69 -3.64
CA ILE A 115 14.80 -6.85 -3.31
C ILE A 115 14.40 -7.63 -4.56
N TRP A 116 13.97 -6.94 -5.61
CA TRP A 116 13.57 -7.57 -6.87
C TRP A 116 14.74 -8.32 -7.50
N GLY A 117 15.94 -7.72 -7.54
CA GLY A 117 17.15 -8.42 -7.99
C GLY A 117 17.45 -9.69 -7.17
N MET A 118 17.28 -9.63 -5.85
CA MET A 118 17.41 -10.81 -5.00
C MET A 118 16.33 -11.87 -5.28
N LEU A 119 15.07 -11.48 -5.50
CA LEU A 119 14.00 -12.42 -5.85
C LEU A 119 14.29 -13.14 -7.17
N VAL A 120 14.80 -12.42 -8.19
CA VAL A 120 15.20 -13.03 -9.47
C VAL A 120 16.25 -14.12 -9.22
N ILE A 121 17.31 -13.81 -8.46
CA ILE A 121 18.39 -14.76 -8.16
C ILE A 121 17.90 -15.94 -7.32
N LEU A 122 17.04 -15.67 -6.32
CA LEU A 122 16.54 -16.69 -5.39
C LEU A 122 15.37 -17.50 -5.95
N THR A 123 14.87 -17.21 -7.16
CA THR A 123 13.71 -17.90 -7.71
C THR A 123 13.88 -19.42 -7.76
N PRO A 124 14.98 -19.99 -8.28
CA PRO A 124 15.16 -21.45 -8.28
C PRO A 124 15.14 -22.06 -6.87
N PHE A 125 15.73 -21.37 -5.89
CA PHE A 125 15.71 -21.80 -4.49
C PHE A 125 14.29 -21.78 -3.91
N ILE A 126 13.52 -20.72 -4.16
CA ILE A 126 12.12 -20.60 -3.72
C ILE A 126 11.29 -21.74 -4.32
N LEU A 127 11.41 -21.99 -5.62
CA LEU A 127 10.69 -23.09 -6.28
C LEU A 127 11.02 -24.45 -5.67
N GLY A 128 12.31 -24.69 -5.36
CA GLY A 128 12.78 -25.95 -4.77
C GLY A 128 12.35 -26.15 -3.32
N VAL A 129 12.48 -25.14 -2.46
CA VAL A 129 12.13 -25.24 -1.03
C VAL A 129 10.63 -25.49 -0.83
N PHE A 130 9.79 -24.87 -1.66
CA PHE A 130 8.35 -25.08 -1.59
C PHE A 130 7.86 -26.29 -2.40
N ASN A 131 8.76 -27.01 -3.09
CA ASN A 131 8.47 -28.17 -3.93
C ASN A 131 7.25 -27.92 -4.85
N LEU A 132 7.30 -26.82 -5.60
CA LEU A 132 6.15 -26.34 -6.36
C LEU A 132 5.91 -27.19 -7.61
N SER A 133 4.62 -27.50 -7.87
CA SER A 133 4.18 -28.02 -9.17
C SER A 133 4.31 -26.96 -10.26
N ASP A 134 4.27 -27.36 -11.53
CA ASP A 134 4.52 -26.47 -12.67
C ASP A 134 3.60 -25.24 -12.67
N GLY A 135 2.29 -25.43 -12.45
CA GLY A 135 1.33 -24.31 -12.39
C GLY A 135 1.59 -23.34 -11.23
N ALA A 136 2.03 -23.85 -10.08
CA ALA A 136 2.43 -23.03 -8.93
C ALA A 136 3.74 -22.28 -9.23
N ALA A 137 4.68 -22.93 -9.90
CA ALA A 137 5.96 -22.36 -10.28
C ALA A 137 5.80 -21.22 -11.29
N ASP A 138 4.87 -21.33 -12.23
CA ASP A 138 4.61 -20.28 -13.23
C ASP A 138 4.10 -18.99 -12.59
N VAL A 139 3.19 -19.10 -11.61
CA VAL A 139 2.70 -17.97 -10.81
C VAL A 139 3.87 -17.31 -10.07
N VAL A 140 4.74 -18.10 -9.42
CA VAL A 140 5.89 -17.57 -8.67
C VAL A 140 6.93 -16.90 -9.58
N LYS A 141 7.24 -17.52 -10.73
CA LYS A 141 8.17 -16.96 -11.73
C LYS A 141 7.64 -15.66 -12.32
N ALA A 142 6.35 -15.59 -12.65
CA ALA A 142 5.71 -14.38 -13.16
C ALA A 142 5.89 -13.20 -12.20
N PHE A 143 5.75 -13.46 -10.90
CA PHE A 143 6.01 -12.44 -9.89
C PHE A 143 7.49 -12.08 -9.79
N ASN A 144 8.34 -13.04 -9.47
CA ASN A 144 9.74 -12.77 -9.13
C ASN A 144 10.51 -12.16 -10.31
N TYR A 145 10.24 -12.60 -11.54
CA TYR A 145 10.97 -12.11 -12.71
C TYR A 145 10.45 -10.79 -13.25
N ILE A 146 9.16 -10.50 -13.10
CA ILE A 146 8.53 -9.33 -13.75
C ILE A 146 7.71 -8.52 -12.75
N ALA A 147 6.64 -9.10 -12.19
CA ALA A 147 5.63 -8.30 -11.49
C ALA A 147 6.13 -7.70 -10.17
N ALA A 148 7.16 -8.26 -9.55
CA ALA A 148 7.81 -7.72 -8.36
C ALA A 148 8.36 -6.30 -8.60
N GLY A 149 8.78 -5.96 -9.83
CA GLY A 149 9.19 -4.61 -10.19
C GLY A 149 8.06 -3.57 -10.03
N SER A 150 6.80 -3.99 -10.08
CA SER A 150 5.65 -3.10 -9.88
C SER A 150 5.58 -2.53 -8.45
N TYR A 151 6.29 -3.12 -7.48
CA TYR A 151 6.35 -2.63 -6.10
C TYR A 151 7.03 -1.28 -5.96
N ILE A 152 7.77 -0.80 -6.97
CA ILE A 152 8.24 0.59 -7.04
C ILE A 152 7.03 1.53 -6.96
N PHE A 153 5.99 1.20 -7.71
CA PHE A 153 4.74 1.97 -7.77
C PHE A 153 3.86 1.73 -6.55
N ALA A 154 3.92 0.53 -5.93
CA ALA A 154 3.31 0.28 -4.63
C ALA A 154 3.92 1.19 -3.54
N GLY A 155 5.25 1.28 -3.48
CA GLY A 155 5.94 2.17 -2.55
C GLY A 155 5.58 3.64 -2.77
N ALA A 156 5.54 4.07 -4.04
CA ALA A 156 5.05 5.38 -4.44
C ALA A 156 3.63 5.70 -3.94
N LEU A 157 2.69 4.75 -4.10
CA LEU A 157 1.34 4.85 -3.56
C LEU A 157 1.35 4.96 -2.04
N TYR A 158 2.11 4.12 -1.34
CA TYR A 158 2.13 4.12 0.13
C TYR A 158 2.77 5.37 0.73
N VAL A 159 3.85 5.89 0.15
CA VAL A 159 4.46 7.16 0.58
C VAL A 159 3.49 8.33 0.38
N SER A 160 2.73 8.32 -0.71
CA SER A 160 1.68 9.31 -0.98
C SER A 160 0.53 9.20 0.03
N ASN A 161 0.05 7.99 0.30
CA ASN A 161 -0.98 7.73 1.30
C ASN A 161 -0.55 8.19 2.69
N ALA A 162 0.67 7.86 3.12
CA ALA A 162 1.23 8.33 4.38
C ALA A 162 1.24 9.86 4.45
N SER A 163 1.62 10.52 3.37
CA SER A 163 1.63 11.99 3.27
C SER A 163 0.22 12.57 3.40
N PHE A 164 -0.75 12.03 2.66
CA PHE A 164 -2.14 12.50 2.72
C PHE A 164 -2.74 12.33 4.12
N ASN A 165 -2.51 11.18 4.75
CA ASN A 165 -3.02 10.88 6.08
C ASN A 165 -2.44 11.85 7.13
N ASN A 166 -1.12 12.10 7.08
CA ASN A 166 -0.44 12.95 8.07
C ASN A 166 -0.64 14.45 7.83
N LEU A 167 -1.11 14.85 6.65
CA LEU A 167 -1.41 16.24 6.30
C LEU A 167 -2.92 16.54 6.33
N GLY A 168 -3.72 15.68 6.98
CA GLY A 168 -5.14 15.92 7.22
C GLY A 168 -6.04 15.74 5.99
N LYS A 169 -5.61 14.94 5.00
CA LYS A 169 -6.37 14.61 3.79
C LYS A 169 -6.54 13.09 3.59
N PRO A 170 -6.99 12.31 4.59
CA PRO A 170 -7.05 10.85 4.50
C PRO A 170 -7.96 10.31 3.40
N LEU A 171 -8.99 11.07 2.99
CA LEU A 171 -9.86 10.70 1.88
C LEU A 171 -9.13 10.55 0.54
N TYR A 172 -8.00 11.23 0.35
CA TYR A 172 -7.17 11.02 -0.85
C TYR A 172 -6.53 9.63 -0.82
N SER A 173 -6.03 9.18 0.33
CA SER A 173 -5.53 7.81 0.50
C SER A 173 -6.64 6.80 0.24
N THR A 174 -7.84 7.00 0.80
CA THR A 174 -9.00 6.13 0.57
C THR A 174 -9.30 6.02 -0.93
N LEU A 175 -9.39 7.16 -1.63
CA LEU A 175 -9.68 7.21 -3.05
C LEU A 175 -8.66 6.42 -3.88
N PHE A 176 -7.36 6.65 -3.69
CA PHE A 176 -6.34 5.96 -4.47
C PHE A 176 -6.29 4.45 -4.22
N ASN A 177 -6.52 4.01 -2.98
CA ASN A 177 -6.59 2.58 -2.70
C ASN A 177 -7.84 1.93 -3.32
N TRP A 178 -9.00 2.60 -3.29
CA TRP A 178 -10.21 2.08 -3.95
C TRP A 178 -10.13 2.11 -5.48
N VAL A 179 -9.47 3.12 -6.06
CA VAL A 179 -9.17 3.11 -7.49
C VAL A 179 -8.31 1.89 -7.82
N LYS A 180 -7.23 1.64 -7.06
CA LYS A 180 -6.36 0.47 -7.25
C LYS A 180 -7.10 -0.85 -7.08
N ASP A 181 -7.62 -1.09 -5.88
CA ASP A 181 -8.09 -2.40 -5.44
C ASP A 181 -9.55 -2.66 -5.77
N GLY A 182 -10.39 -1.63 -5.76
CA GLY A 182 -11.81 -1.77 -6.03
C GLY A 182 -12.16 -1.69 -7.51
N VAL A 183 -11.50 -0.81 -8.26
CA VAL A 183 -11.87 -0.52 -9.65
C VAL A 183 -10.95 -1.20 -10.65
N VAL A 184 -9.63 -0.99 -10.57
CA VAL A 184 -8.73 -1.45 -11.64
C VAL A 184 -8.19 -2.86 -11.44
N MET A 185 -8.13 -3.37 -10.19
CA MET A 185 -7.58 -4.69 -9.90
C MET A 185 -8.28 -5.81 -10.68
N LEU A 186 -9.61 -5.90 -10.56
CA LEU A 186 -10.39 -6.95 -11.20
C LEU A 186 -10.26 -6.94 -12.74
N PRO A 187 -10.51 -5.84 -13.46
CA PRO A 187 -10.40 -5.84 -14.92
C PRO A 187 -8.97 -6.12 -15.39
N PHE A 188 -7.94 -5.65 -14.69
CA PHE A 188 -6.55 -5.97 -15.06
C PHE A 188 -6.20 -7.44 -14.80
N CYS A 189 -6.71 -8.04 -13.72
CA CYS A 189 -6.55 -9.47 -13.46
C CYS A 189 -7.25 -10.31 -14.52
N ILE A 190 -8.50 -9.99 -14.88
CA ILE A 190 -9.26 -10.69 -15.93
C ILE A 190 -8.54 -10.55 -17.29
N PHE A 191 -8.13 -9.33 -17.64
CA PHE A 191 -7.44 -9.09 -18.90
C PHE A 191 -6.10 -9.83 -18.93
N GLY A 192 -5.28 -9.72 -17.89
CA GLY A 192 -4.02 -10.44 -17.81
C GLY A 192 -4.21 -11.95 -17.91
N ALA A 193 -5.21 -12.49 -17.19
CA ALA A 193 -5.56 -13.91 -17.22
C ALA A 193 -5.93 -14.40 -18.62
N ALA A 194 -6.66 -13.60 -19.40
CA ALA A 194 -7.05 -13.96 -20.76
C ALA A 194 -5.86 -14.14 -21.72
N PHE A 195 -4.75 -13.42 -21.52
CA PHE A 195 -3.57 -13.50 -22.40
C PHE A 195 -2.47 -14.44 -21.89
N TYR A 196 -2.32 -14.56 -20.57
CA TYR A 196 -1.17 -15.24 -19.96
C TYR A 196 -1.57 -16.29 -18.89
N GLY A 197 -2.85 -16.65 -18.81
CA GLY A 197 -3.34 -17.63 -17.84
C GLY A 197 -3.10 -17.20 -16.38
N SER A 198 -2.70 -18.15 -15.53
CA SER A 198 -2.45 -17.90 -14.10
C SER A 198 -1.38 -16.83 -13.85
N ALA A 199 -0.30 -16.82 -14.65
CA ALA A 199 0.73 -15.77 -14.63
C ALA A 199 0.14 -14.38 -14.95
N GLY A 200 -0.87 -14.35 -15.81
CA GLY A 200 -1.60 -13.16 -16.20
C GLY A 200 -2.27 -12.42 -15.05
N VAL A 201 -2.79 -13.14 -14.05
CA VAL A 201 -3.38 -12.53 -12.86
C VAL A 201 -2.32 -11.72 -12.08
N VAL A 202 -1.11 -12.28 -11.97
CA VAL A 202 0.03 -11.64 -11.30
C VAL A 202 0.43 -10.37 -12.05
N TYR A 203 0.48 -10.42 -13.39
CA TYR A 203 0.76 -9.23 -14.20
C TYR A 203 -0.35 -8.18 -14.09
N GLY A 204 -1.61 -8.60 -14.04
CA GLY A 204 -2.76 -7.73 -13.80
C GLY A 204 -2.65 -6.97 -12.47
N GLN A 205 -2.28 -7.67 -11.40
CA GLN A 205 -2.00 -7.04 -10.11
C GLN A 205 -0.84 -6.04 -10.21
N GLY A 206 0.22 -6.39 -10.94
CA GLY A 206 1.33 -5.48 -11.22
C GLY A 206 0.90 -4.20 -11.96
N LEU A 207 0.07 -4.32 -12.98
CA LEU A 207 -0.49 -3.19 -13.72
C LEU A 207 -1.37 -2.30 -12.84
N ALA A 208 -2.11 -2.88 -11.89
CA ALA A 208 -2.91 -2.11 -10.94
C ALA A 208 -2.01 -1.24 -10.04
N TYR A 209 -0.88 -1.79 -9.57
CA TYR A 209 0.12 -1.01 -8.83
C TYR A 209 0.75 0.09 -9.68
N ILE A 210 1.15 -0.21 -10.92
CA ILE A 210 1.74 0.76 -11.84
C ILE A 210 0.77 1.93 -12.06
N PHE A 211 -0.48 1.62 -12.44
CA PHE A 211 -1.51 2.62 -12.72
C PHE A 211 -1.77 3.50 -11.50
N ALA A 212 -2.08 2.90 -10.35
CA ALA A 212 -2.41 3.66 -9.15
C ALA A 212 -1.20 4.42 -8.59
N GLY A 213 -0.01 3.84 -8.65
CA GLY A 213 1.22 4.45 -8.14
C GLY A 213 1.65 5.67 -8.96
N ILE A 214 1.53 5.62 -10.30
CA ILE A 214 1.80 6.79 -11.15
C ILE A 214 0.86 7.93 -10.80
N ILE A 215 -0.45 7.68 -10.78
CA ILE A 215 -1.43 8.73 -10.50
C ILE A 215 -1.24 9.28 -9.08
N SER A 216 -0.99 8.40 -8.12
CA SER A 216 -0.79 8.77 -6.71
C SER A 216 0.47 9.63 -6.51
N VAL A 217 1.59 9.32 -7.17
CA VAL A 217 2.82 10.15 -7.07
C VAL A 217 2.67 11.48 -7.79
N VAL A 218 2.04 11.50 -8.98
CA VAL A 218 1.81 12.77 -9.70
C VAL A 218 0.94 13.70 -8.86
N PHE A 219 -0.16 13.18 -8.32
CA PHE A 219 -1.04 13.95 -7.44
C PHE A 219 -0.37 14.28 -6.10
N GLY A 220 0.38 13.35 -5.53
CA GLY A 220 1.12 13.52 -4.28
C GLY A 220 2.15 14.63 -4.37
N TRP A 221 2.94 14.67 -5.45
CA TRP A 221 3.91 15.73 -5.69
C TRP A 221 3.23 17.09 -5.86
N TRP A 222 2.12 17.14 -6.61
CA TRP A 222 1.32 18.35 -6.75
C TRP A 222 0.80 18.86 -5.39
N PHE A 223 0.28 17.95 -4.55
CA PHE A 223 -0.26 18.26 -3.24
C PHE A 223 0.82 18.77 -2.29
N ILE A 224 1.93 18.04 -2.17
CA ILE A 224 3.08 18.39 -1.33
C ILE A 224 3.70 19.73 -1.72
N SER A 225 3.81 20.00 -3.02
CA SER A 225 4.34 21.28 -3.52
C SER A 225 3.49 22.48 -3.09
N ARG A 226 2.16 22.29 -2.95
CA ARG A 226 1.18 23.33 -2.60
C ARG A 226 0.84 23.39 -1.12
N VAL A 227 1.40 22.51 -0.28
CA VAL A 227 0.99 22.37 1.13
C VAL A 227 1.13 23.68 1.92
N GLU A 228 2.18 24.47 1.65
CA GLU A 228 2.38 25.79 2.26
C GLU A 228 1.24 26.77 1.91
N LYS A 229 0.87 26.84 0.63
CA LYS A 229 -0.21 27.72 0.15
C LYS A 229 -1.56 27.32 0.71
N LEU A 230 -1.78 26.01 0.87
CA LEU A 230 -3.01 25.47 1.47
C LEU A 230 -3.07 25.75 2.97
N HIS A 231 -1.94 25.67 3.68
CA HIS A 231 -1.86 25.98 5.11
C HIS A 231 -2.14 27.47 5.39
N LYS A 232 -1.55 28.37 4.59
CA LYS A 232 -1.76 29.83 4.68
C LYS A 232 -3.20 30.30 4.39
N LYS A 233 -4.06 29.44 3.82
CA LYS A 233 -5.49 29.76 3.58
C LYS A 233 -6.41 29.35 4.73
N VAL A 234 -5.92 28.52 5.65
CA VAL A 234 -6.70 27.97 6.77
C VAL A 234 -6.45 28.74 8.06
N ILE A 235 -5.30 29.44 8.15
CA ILE A 235 -5.00 30.47 9.15
C ILE A 235 -5.50 31.81 8.63
#